data_AF-A0A961L323-F1
#
_entry.id   AF-A0A961L323-F1
#
_cell.length_a   1.000
_cell.length_b   1.000
_cell.length_c   1.000
_cell.angle_alpha   90.00
_cell.angle_beta   90.00
_cell.angle_gamma   90.00
#
_symmetry.space_group_name_H-M   'P 1'
#
loop_
_entity.id
_entity.type
_entity.pdbx_description
1 polymer ?
#
loop_
_entity_poly.entity_id
_entity_poly.type
_entity_poly.pdbx_seq_one_letter_code
_entity_poly.pdbx_strand_id
1 'polypeptide(L)'
;ALGMPAAIVMRHATPHFQHVFAGDGYSSAYYSYMWSEVMDADAFAAFSETGDPFDAGVAARLAEHVYSAGGSREAAELYTAFRGQMPGVEALLAQRGLKVA
;
A
#
# COMPACT_ATOMS: atom_id res chain seq x y z
N ALA A 1 -23.22 -2.28 -11.93
CA ALA A 1 -21.99 -1.76 -12.55
C ALA A 1 -21.62 -0.44 -11.88
N LEU A 2 -20.34 -0.15 -11.63
CA LEU A 2 -19.83 0.95 -10.78
C LEU A 2 -20.02 2.38 -11.34
N GLY A 3 -20.90 2.59 -12.33
CA GLY A 3 -21.19 3.94 -12.89
C GLY A 3 -19.99 4.65 -13.52
N MET A 4 -18.91 3.92 -13.85
CA MET A 4 -17.67 4.51 -14.35
C MET A 4 -17.85 5.07 -15.77
N PRO A 5 -17.41 6.32 -16.05
CA PRO A 5 -17.45 6.87 -17.39
C PRO A 5 -16.66 6.01 -18.37
N ALA A 6 -17.19 5.81 -19.59
CA ALA A 6 -16.50 5.04 -20.63
C ALA A 6 -15.11 5.59 -21.00
N ALA A 7 -14.86 6.89 -20.71
CA ALA A 7 -13.57 7.54 -20.90
C ALA A 7 -12.50 7.12 -19.88
N ILE A 8 -12.88 6.52 -18.74
CA ILE A 8 -11.93 5.99 -17.76
C ILE A 8 -11.54 4.57 -18.19
N VAL A 9 -10.51 4.48 -19.02
CA VAL A 9 -9.89 3.24 -19.48
C VAL A 9 -8.67 2.88 -18.62
N MET A 10 -7.88 1.89 -19.03
CA MET A 10 -6.62 1.56 -18.37
C MET A 10 -5.72 2.81 -18.26
N ARG A 11 -5.08 2.99 -17.10
CA ARG A 11 -4.18 4.13 -16.84
C ARG A 11 -3.02 4.20 -17.84
N HIS A 12 -2.55 3.05 -18.31
CA HIS A 12 -1.59 2.93 -19.39
C HIS A 12 -2.08 1.88 -20.40
N ALA A 13 -2.14 2.25 -21.68
CA ALA A 13 -2.38 1.30 -22.75
C ALA A 13 -1.06 0.64 -23.19
N THR A 14 -1.15 -0.58 -23.71
CA THR A 14 0.00 -1.40 -24.14
C THR A 14 1.12 -0.64 -24.87
N PRO A 15 0.86 0.17 -25.92
CA PRO A 15 1.95 0.80 -26.67
C PRO A 15 2.78 1.82 -25.86
N HIS A 16 2.27 2.32 -24.74
CA HIS A 16 2.97 3.28 -23.89
C HIS A 16 3.11 2.80 -22.43
N PHE A 17 2.91 1.50 -22.16
CA PHE A 17 2.98 0.95 -20.81
C PHE A 17 4.43 0.69 -20.37
N GLN A 18 5.16 1.77 -20.11
CA GLN A 18 6.59 1.70 -19.78
C GLN A 18 6.90 0.85 -18.55
N HIS A 19 6.06 0.87 -17.50
CA HIS A 19 6.27 0.04 -16.31
C HIS A 19 6.42 -1.45 -16.65
N VAL A 20 5.64 -1.96 -17.61
CA VAL A 20 5.62 -3.38 -17.96
C VAL A 20 6.60 -3.70 -19.09
N PHE A 21 6.81 -2.79 -20.05
CA PHE A 21 7.53 -3.08 -21.30
C PHE A 21 8.87 -2.33 -21.49
N ALA A 22 9.21 -1.34 -20.66
CA ALA A 22 10.46 -0.59 -20.77
C ALA A 22 11.57 -1.07 -19.80
N GLY A 23 11.33 -2.17 -19.07
CA GLY A 23 12.28 -2.82 -18.19
C GLY A 23 11.64 -3.95 -17.39
N ASP A 24 12.44 -4.75 -16.68
CA ASP A 24 11.96 -5.93 -15.95
C ASP A 24 11.36 -5.61 -14.57
N GLY A 25 11.40 -4.34 -14.13
CA GLY A 25 11.05 -3.94 -12.76
C GLY A 25 9.57 -4.16 -12.38
N TYR A 26 8.64 -4.10 -13.33
CA TYR A 26 7.21 -4.33 -13.08
C TYR A 26 6.55 -5.27 -14.10
N SER A 27 7.33 -6.01 -14.89
CA SER A 27 6.80 -7.04 -15.76
C SER A 27 6.09 -8.11 -14.93
N SER A 28 4.82 -8.40 -15.25
CA SER A 28 3.93 -9.23 -14.43
C SER A 28 3.71 -8.76 -12.99
N ALA A 29 4.09 -7.53 -12.66
CA ALA A 29 4.11 -7.02 -11.29
C ALA A 29 3.52 -5.62 -11.14
N TYR A 30 2.80 -5.06 -12.12
CA TYR A 30 2.13 -3.76 -11.96
C TYR A 30 1.06 -3.74 -10.85
N TYR A 31 0.55 -4.92 -10.45
CA TYR A 31 -0.32 -5.05 -9.29
C TYR A 31 0.37 -4.69 -7.96
N SER A 32 1.72 -4.65 -7.94
CA SER A 32 2.52 -4.36 -6.75
C SER A 32 2.18 -2.99 -6.15
N TYR A 33 1.74 -2.02 -6.96
CA TYR A 33 1.21 -0.74 -6.46
C TYR A 33 0.01 -0.97 -5.55
N MET A 34 -1.03 -1.64 -6.04
CA MET A 34 -2.24 -1.89 -5.28
C MET A 34 -2.00 -2.85 -4.10
N TRP A 35 -1.08 -3.81 -4.26
CA TRP A 35 -0.66 -4.68 -3.15
C TRP A 35 0.05 -3.90 -2.05
N SER A 36 0.93 -2.97 -2.41
CA SER A 36 1.65 -2.12 -1.45
C SER A 36 0.72 -1.08 -0.81
N GLU A 37 -0.32 -0.65 -1.52
CA GLU A 37 -1.33 0.28 -0.99
C GLU A 37 -2.16 -0.32 0.15
N VAL A 38 -2.30 -1.65 0.21
CA VAL A 38 -2.89 -2.33 1.38
C VAL A 38 -2.03 -2.07 2.63
N MET A 39 -0.71 -2.22 2.50
CA MET A 39 0.24 -1.95 3.57
C MET A 39 0.28 -0.47 3.94
N ASP A 40 0.22 0.44 2.95
CA ASP A 40 0.21 1.89 3.16
C ASP A 40 -1.03 2.35 3.93
N ALA A 41 -2.22 1.92 3.49
CA ALA A 41 -3.47 2.28 4.14
C ALA A 41 -3.54 1.77 5.58
N ASP A 42 -3.11 0.52 5.83
CA ASP A 42 -3.08 -0.04 7.19
C ASP A 42 -1.98 0.60 8.05
N ALA A 43 -0.82 0.95 7.48
CA ALA A 43 0.23 1.66 8.19
C ALA A 43 -0.23 3.05 8.64
N PHE A 44 -0.94 3.79 7.77
CA PHE A 44 -1.52 5.08 8.13
C PHE A 44 -2.67 4.94 9.14
N ALA A 45 -3.42 3.84 9.12
CA ALA A 45 -4.43 3.55 10.13
C ALA A 45 -3.82 3.47 11.54
N ALA A 46 -2.59 2.95 11.69
CA ALA A 46 -1.89 2.94 12.98
C ALA A 46 -1.67 4.35 13.56
N PHE A 47 -1.45 5.37 12.72
CA PHE A 47 -1.40 6.77 13.16
C PHE A 47 -2.80 7.32 13.44
N SER A 48 -3.79 6.95 12.63
CA SER A 48 -5.17 7.39 12.87
C SER A 48 -5.74 6.85 14.19
N GLU A 49 -5.35 5.63 14.58
CA GLU A 49 -5.73 4.96 15.84
C GLU A 49 -5.23 5.70 17.09
N THR A 50 -4.14 6.47 17.00
CA THR A 50 -3.66 7.29 18.13
C THR A 50 -4.44 8.60 18.27
N GLY A 51 -5.19 8.99 17.24
CA GLY A 51 -5.79 10.32 17.12
C GLY A 51 -4.81 11.43 16.73
N ASP A 52 -3.54 11.08 16.43
CA ASP A 52 -2.50 12.00 15.99
C ASP A 52 -1.76 11.46 14.75
N PRO A 53 -1.94 12.07 13.56
CA PRO A 53 -1.24 11.66 12.35
C PRO A 53 0.29 11.83 12.41
N PHE A 54 0.81 12.49 13.46
CA PHE A 54 2.24 12.71 13.68
C PHE A 54 2.77 12.03 14.95
N ASP A 55 2.07 11.03 15.50
CA ASP A 55 2.49 10.33 16.71
C ASP A 55 3.96 9.86 16.61
N ALA A 56 4.79 10.38 17.52
CA ALA A 56 6.23 10.15 17.50
C ALA A 56 6.60 8.67 17.77
N GLY A 57 5.79 7.96 18.54
CA GLY A 57 5.99 6.55 18.85
C GLY A 57 5.74 5.66 17.63
N VAL A 58 4.63 5.89 16.91
CA VAL A 58 4.34 5.19 15.65
C VAL A 58 5.39 5.51 14.59
N ALA A 59 5.79 6.78 14.47
CA ALA A 59 6.84 7.20 13.54
C ALA A 59 8.19 6.53 13.83
N ALA A 60 8.58 6.41 15.10
CA ALA A 60 9.82 5.74 15.49
C ALA A 60 9.80 4.25 15.11
N ARG A 61 8.70 3.53 15.38
CA ARG A 61 8.55 2.12 14.98
C ARG A 61 8.59 1.94 13.46
N LEU A 62 7.94 2.84 12.72
CA LEU A 62 7.94 2.80 11.26
C LEU A 62 9.36 3.00 10.69
N ALA A 63 10.11 3.95 11.24
CA ALA A 63 11.49 4.20 10.84
C ALA A 63 12.40 3.01 11.15
N GLU A 64 12.26 2.42 12.35
CA GLU A 64 13.07 1.29 12.80
C GLU A 64 12.79 0.02 11.98
N HIS A 65 11.53 -0.34 11.79
CA HIS A 65 11.20 -1.64 11.22
C HIS A 65 10.93 -1.63 9.72
N VAL A 66 10.59 -0.48 9.11
CA VAL A 66 10.28 -0.42 7.67
C VAL A 66 11.35 0.34 6.90
N TYR A 67 11.58 1.61 7.23
CA TYR A 67 12.43 2.47 6.39
C TYR A 67 13.92 2.20 6.52
N SER A 68 14.41 1.89 7.73
CA SER A 68 15.83 1.62 7.95
C SER A 68 16.22 0.15 7.76
N ALA A 69 15.25 -0.77 7.79
CA ALA A 69 15.52 -2.20 7.79
C ALA A 69 15.90 -2.76 6.40
N GLY A 70 15.43 -2.14 5.30
CA GLY A 70 15.63 -2.66 3.95
C GLY A 70 15.22 -4.13 3.83
N GLY A 71 16.00 -4.94 3.10
CA GLY A 71 15.80 -6.38 2.98
C GLY A 71 16.53 -7.22 4.03
N SER A 72 16.82 -6.67 5.21
CA SER A 72 17.63 -7.37 6.24
C SER A 72 16.91 -8.55 6.90
N ARG A 73 15.58 -8.57 6.88
CA ARG A 73 14.71 -9.61 7.42
C ARG A 73 13.49 -9.78 6.52
N GLU A 74 12.72 -10.84 6.75
CA GLU A 74 11.47 -11.08 6.04
C GLU A 74 10.49 -9.91 6.22
N ALA A 75 9.91 -9.45 5.11
CA ALA A 75 9.03 -8.27 5.11
C ALA A 75 7.82 -8.45 6.03
N ALA A 76 7.27 -9.66 6.15
CA ALA A 76 6.17 -9.96 7.04
C ALA A 76 6.54 -9.81 8.53
N GLU A 77 7.76 -10.20 8.91
CA GLU A 77 8.25 -10.02 10.28
C GLU A 77 8.44 -8.53 10.61
N LEU A 78 9.04 -7.79 9.68
CA LEU A 78 9.28 -6.35 9.82
C LEU A 78 7.97 -5.58 9.92
N TYR A 79 7.00 -5.89 9.06
CA TYR A 79 5.68 -5.26 9.11
C TYR A 79 4.94 -5.58 10.41
N THR A 80 4.97 -6.85 10.85
CA THR A 80 4.37 -7.27 12.12
C THR A 80 5.04 -6.59 13.31
N ALA A 81 6.36 -6.36 13.29
CA ALA A 81 7.06 -5.63 14.35
C ALA A 81 6.63 -4.16 14.42
N PHE A 82 6.38 -3.51 13.27
CA PHE A 82 5.86 -2.15 13.22
C PHE A 82 4.39 -2.05 13.67
N ARG A 83 3.53 -2.89 13.09
CA ARG A 83 2.06 -2.77 13.14
C ARG A 83 1.42 -3.61 14.25
N GLY A 84 2.10 -4.65 14.71
CA GLY A 84 1.59 -5.68 15.62
C GLY A 84 0.83 -6.81 14.92
N GLN A 85 0.49 -6.65 13.65
CA GLN A 85 -0.25 -7.62 12.83
C GLN A 85 0.07 -7.45 11.34
N MET A 86 -0.31 -8.44 10.54
CA MET A 86 -0.28 -8.33 9.08
C MET A 86 -1.38 -7.39 8.57
N PRO A 87 -1.16 -6.69 7.44
CA PRO A 87 -2.10 -5.69 6.95
C PRO A 87 -3.39 -6.35 6.45
N GLY A 88 -4.52 -5.73 6.79
CA GLY A 88 -5.83 -6.07 6.27
C GLY A 88 -6.24 -5.18 5.08
N VAL A 89 -7.16 -5.66 4.24
CA VAL A 89 -7.65 -4.89 3.07
C VAL A 89 -8.63 -3.79 3.48
N GLU A 90 -9.14 -3.82 4.71
CA GLU A 90 -10.26 -3.02 5.20
C GLU A 90 -9.95 -1.53 5.16
N ALA A 91 -8.73 -1.14 5.52
CA ALA A 91 -8.28 0.26 5.50
C ALA A 91 -8.28 0.80 4.06
N LEU A 92 -7.73 0.03 3.10
CA LEU A 92 -7.70 0.39 1.69
C LEU A 92 -9.11 0.50 1.10
N LEU A 93 -10.00 -0.46 1.42
CA LEU A 93 -11.38 -0.44 0.95
C LEU A 93 -12.14 0.78 1.48
N ALA A 94 -11.94 1.15 2.74
CA ALA A 94 -12.52 2.36 3.30
C ALA A 94 -11.98 3.62 2.61
N GLN A 95 -10.65 3.73 2.45
CA GLN A 95 -9.99 4.86 1.80
C GLN A 95 -10.46 5.07 0.35
N ARG A 96 -10.73 3.98 -0.38
CA ARG A 96 -11.20 4.02 -1.77
C ARG A 96 -12.73 4.11 -1.92
N GLY A 97 -13.48 4.16 -0.81
CA GLY A 97 -14.95 4.18 -0.84
C GLY A 97 -15.57 2.88 -1.39
N LEU A 98 -14.87 1.76 -1.24
CA LEU A 98 -15.27 0.42 -1.71
C LEU A 98 -15.82 -0.47 -0.61
N LYS A 99 -15.87 0.02 0.64
CA LYS A 99 -16.50 -0.70 1.74
C LYS A 99 -18.02 -0.68 1.54
N VAL A 100 -18.61 -1.86 1.36
CA VAL A 100 -20.07 -2.01 1.30
C VAL A 100 -20.63 -1.79 2.71
N ALA A 101 -21.72 -1.02 2.81
CA ALA A 101 -22.45 -0.78 4.05
C ALA A 101 -23.10 -2.06 4.59
#